data_AF-A0A9X3EYL6-F1
#
_entry.id   AF-A0A9X3EYL6-F1
#
_cell.length_a   1.000
_cell.length_b   1.000
_cell.length_c   1.000
_cell.angle_alpha   90.00
_cell.angle_beta   90.00
_cell.angle_gamma   90.00
#
_symmetry.space_group_name_H-M   'P 1'
#
loop_
_entity.id
_entity.type
_entity.pdbx_description
1 polymer ?
#
loop_
_entity_poly.entity_id
_entity_poly.type
_entity_poly.pdbx_seq_one_letter_code
_entity_poly.pdbx_strand_id
1 'polypeptide(L)'
;MQSQALADFGEAGVYLDTSPFITDSDGDLIDTATVGKRKAQALREEDGIHFTMAGSEFFADKVYPEVLRVLGVEDAAEGKKPQK
;
A
#
# COMPACT_ATOMS: atom_id res chain seq x y z
N MET A 1 16.49 8.54 -10.40
CA MET A 1 15.65 7.91 -9.34
C MET A 1 14.31 8.62 -9.29
N GLN A 2 13.22 7.92 -8.99
CA GLN A 2 11.86 8.52 -8.96
C GLN A 2 11.74 9.68 -7.96
N SER A 3 12.48 9.62 -6.84
CA SER A 3 12.62 10.71 -5.87
C SER A 3 13.18 12.02 -6.47
N GLN A 4 14.02 11.93 -7.51
CA GLN A 4 14.58 13.11 -8.19
C GLN A 4 13.55 13.80 -9.09
N ALA A 5 12.58 13.06 -9.64
CA ALA A 5 11.49 13.62 -10.44
C ALA A 5 10.52 14.46 -9.59
N LEU A 6 10.55 14.28 -8.27
CA LEU A 6 9.78 15.06 -7.31
C LEU A 6 10.37 16.44 -7.01
N ALA A 7 11.63 16.69 -7.39
CA ALA A 7 12.30 17.96 -7.16
C ALA A 7 11.54 19.15 -7.81
N ASP A 8 10.90 18.91 -8.95
CA ASP A 8 10.13 19.94 -9.68
C ASP A 8 8.82 20.32 -8.96
N PHE A 9 8.36 19.50 -8.01
CA PHE A 9 7.12 19.73 -7.25
C PHE A 9 7.35 20.44 -5.91
N GLY A 10 8.60 20.61 -5.47
CA GLY A 10 8.93 21.25 -4.20
C GLY A 10 8.17 20.63 -3.02
N GLU A 11 7.51 21.47 -2.21
CA GLU A 11 6.70 21.03 -1.06
C GLU A 11 5.33 20.43 -1.45
N ALA A 12 4.90 20.57 -2.70
CA ALA A 12 3.58 20.11 -3.15
C ALA A 12 3.56 18.60 -3.48
N GLY A 13 4.71 17.93 -3.49
CA GLY A 13 4.82 16.52 -3.77
C GLY A 13 5.61 15.79 -2.68
N VAL A 14 5.18 14.56 -2.36
CA VAL A 14 5.89 13.69 -1.43
C VAL A 14 6.23 12.37 -2.11
N TYR A 15 7.49 11.96 -2.00
CA TYR A 15 7.91 10.62 -2.39
C TYR A 15 7.53 9.62 -1.30
N LEU A 16 6.65 8.68 -1.60
CA LEU A 16 6.37 7.55 -0.74
C LEU A 16 7.03 6.30 -1.33
N ASP A 17 8.08 5.81 -0.67
CA ASP A 17 8.64 4.50 -1.01
C ASP A 17 7.73 3.40 -0.45
N THR A 18 7.12 2.65 -1.36
CA THR A 18 6.18 1.57 -1.03
C THR A 18 6.78 0.18 -1.14
N SER A 19 8.05 0.09 -1.57
CA SER A 19 8.77 -1.18 -1.69
C SER A 19 8.77 -1.99 -0.39
N PRO A 20 9.00 -1.38 0.80
CA PRO A 20 8.99 -2.10 2.06
C PRO A 20 7.65 -2.77 2.43
N PHE A 21 6.55 -2.41 1.77
CA PHE A 21 5.24 -3.01 2.05
C PHE A 21 5.07 -4.36 1.36
N ILE A 22 5.89 -4.65 0.34
CA ILE A 22 5.77 -5.83 -0.51
C ILE A 22 7.04 -6.67 -0.55
N THR A 23 8.05 -6.28 0.22
CA THR A 23 9.29 -7.05 0.41
C THR A 23 9.39 -7.55 1.84
N ASP A 24 10.03 -8.69 2.03
CA ASP A 24 10.40 -9.18 3.35
C ASP A 24 11.71 -8.55 3.86
N SER A 25 12.25 -9.07 4.96
CA SER A 25 13.49 -8.59 5.57
C SER A 25 14.75 -8.85 4.75
N ASP A 26 14.71 -9.83 3.85
CA ASP A 26 15.81 -10.19 2.96
C ASP A 26 15.75 -9.37 1.65
N GLY A 27 14.66 -8.62 1.45
CA GLY A 27 14.41 -7.79 0.27
C GLY A 27 13.68 -8.53 -0.84
N ASP A 28 13.27 -9.77 -0.60
CA ASP A 28 12.53 -10.59 -1.55
C ASP A 28 11.05 -10.20 -1.55
N LEU A 29 10.39 -10.38 -2.69
CA LEU A 29 8.97 -10.06 -2.81
C LEU A 29 8.14 -11.05 -1.98
N ILE A 30 7.17 -10.52 -1.24
CA ILE A 30 6.22 -11.34 -0.49
C ILE A 30 5.31 -12.06 -1.49
N ASP A 31 5.41 -13.39 -1.55
CA ASP A 31 4.63 -14.20 -2.49
C ASP A 31 3.18 -14.42 -2.01
N THR A 32 2.98 -14.59 -0.71
CA THR A 32 1.67 -14.89 -0.13
C THR A 32 1.43 -14.13 1.17
N ALA A 33 0.18 -13.70 1.38
CA ALA A 33 -0.25 -13.15 2.66
C ALA A 33 -1.70 -13.51 2.96
N THR A 34 -2.05 -13.42 4.25
CA THR A 34 -3.43 -13.48 4.72
C THR A 34 -4.07 -12.11 4.50
N VAL A 35 -5.16 -12.08 3.72
CA VAL A 35 -5.86 -10.84 3.36
C VAL A 35 -7.31 -10.91 3.84
N GLY A 36 -7.74 -9.88 4.58
CA GLY A 36 -9.04 -9.88 5.25
C GLY A 36 -9.21 -11.06 6.22
N LYS A 37 -10.35 -11.77 6.11
CA LYS A 37 -10.66 -12.97 6.92
C LYS A 37 -10.40 -14.29 6.18
N ARG A 38 -9.66 -14.25 5.06
CA ARG A 38 -9.39 -15.41 4.21
C ARG A 38 -8.08 -16.09 4.62
N LYS A 39 -7.86 -17.31 4.14
CA LYS A 39 -6.55 -17.99 4.24
C LYS A 39 -5.46 -17.24 3.48
N ALA A 40 -4.20 -17.64 3.62
CA ALA A 40 -3.11 -17.10 2.81
C ALA A 40 -3.41 -17.25 1.30
N GLN A 41 -3.19 -16.17 0.54
CA GLN A 41 -3.43 -16.08 -0.90
C GLN A 41 -2.16 -15.59 -1.59
N ALA A 42 -1.97 -16.02 -2.84
CA ALA A 42 -0.93 -15.46 -3.70
C ALA A 42 -1.21 -13.97 -3.94
N LEU A 43 -0.17 -13.15 -3.77
CA LEU A 43 -0.27 -11.71 -3.99
C LEU A 43 -0.03 -11.33 -5.44
N ARG A 44 0.69 -12.17 -6.20
CA ARG A 44 1.04 -11.93 -7.60
C ARG A 44 0.36 -12.90 -8.54
N GLU A 45 0.06 -12.41 -9.74
CA GLU A 45 -0.35 -13.24 -10.86
C GLU A 45 0.82 -14.16 -11.29
N GLU A 46 0.53 -15.13 -12.17
CA GLU A 46 1.54 -16.09 -12.66
C GLU A 46 2.73 -15.43 -13.35
N ASP A 47 2.57 -14.19 -13.83
CA ASP A 47 3.64 -13.41 -14.44
C ASP A 47 4.64 -12.81 -13.43
N GLY A 48 4.35 -12.91 -12.12
CA GLY A 48 5.19 -12.38 -11.05
C GLY A 48 5.27 -10.85 -10.98
N ILE A 49 4.55 -10.11 -11.82
CA ILE A 49 4.62 -8.65 -11.93
C ILE A 49 3.33 -8.01 -11.41
N HIS A 50 2.19 -8.47 -11.91
CA HIS A 50 0.89 -7.89 -11.55
C HIS A 50 0.41 -8.44 -10.22
N PHE A 51 -0.31 -7.60 -9.46
CA PHE A 51 -1.01 -8.09 -8.29
C PHE A 51 -2.28 -8.83 -8.69
N THR A 52 -2.58 -9.90 -7.95
CA THR A 52 -3.93 -10.46 -7.91
C THR A 52 -4.89 -9.46 -7.25
N MET A 53 -6.18 -9.78 -7.22
CA MET A 53 -7.13 -9.02 -6.39
C MET A 53 -6.74 -9.03 -4.91
N ALA A 54 -6.23 -10.15 -4.40
CA ALA A 54 -5.75 -10.24 -3.02
C ALA A 54 -4.47 -9.42 -2.81
N GLY A 55 -3.55 -9.42 -3.79
CA GLY A 55 -2.37 -8.55 -3.78
C GLY A 55 -2.71 -7.07 -3.78
N SER A 56 -3.70 -6.68 -4.57
CA SER A 56 -4.18 -5.29 -4.63
C SER A 56 -4.80 -4.86 -3.30
N GLU A 57 -5.62 -5.71 -2.68
CA GLU A 57 -6.21 -5.47 -1.36
C GLU A 57 -5.12 -5.38 -0.28
N PHE A 58 -4.19 -6.34 -0.25
CA PHE A 58 -3.04 -6.33 0.66
C PHE A 58 -2.22 -5.04 0.55
N PHE A 59 -1.87 -4.62 -0.67
CA PHE A 59 -1.06 -3.42 -0.90
C PHE A 59 -1.82 -2.15 -0.53
N ALA A 60 -3.12 -2.07 -0.87
CA ALA A 60 -3.97 -0.95 -0.52
C ALA A 60 -4.07 -0.77 1.01
N ASP A 61 -4.22 -1.85 1.77
CA ASP A 61 -4.27 -1.82 3.24
C ASP A 61 -3.00 -1.22 3.86
N LYS A 62 -1.84 -1.38 3.20
CA LYS A 62 -0.56 -0.81 3.64
C LYS A 62 -0.38 0.64 3.23
N VAL A 63 -0.74 0.96 1.98
CA VAL A 63 -0.50 2.29 1.39
C VAL A 63 -1.54 3.32 1.84
N TYR A 64 -2.80 2.92 2.02
CA TYR A 64 -3.88 3.82 2.39
C TYR A 64 -3.59 4.68 3.62
N PRO A 65 -3.17 4.12 4.79
CA PRO A 65 -2.87 4.95 5.96
C PRO A 65 -1.70 5.91 5.72
N GLU A 66 -0.71 5.53 4.91
CA GLU A 66 0.41 6.42 4.57
C GLU A 66 -0.03 7.59 3.68
N VAL A 67 -0.93 7.34 2.73
CA VAL A 67 -1.51 8.41 1.91
C VAL A 67 -2.30 9.38 2.76
N LEU A 68 -3.15 8.91 3.67
CA LEU A 68 -3.88 9.79 4.61
C LEU A 68 -2.92 10.63 5.46
N ARG A 69 -1.87 9.99 6.00
CA ARG A 69 -0.85 10.66 6.81
C ARG A 69 -0.11 11.73 6.04
N VAL A 70 0.29 11.44 4.80
CA VAL A 70 1.00 12.40 3.93
C VAL A 70 0.11 13.58 3.56
N LEU A 71 -1.18 13.33 3.31
CA LEU A 71 -2.14 14.38 2.97
C LEU A 71 -2.66 15.15 4.21
N GLY A 72 -2.45 14.62 5.42
CA GLY A 72 -2.95 15.21 6.66
C GLY A 72 -4.48 15.20 6.76
N VAL A 73 -5.14 14.19 6.15
CA VAL A 73 -6.60 14.06 6.15
C VAL A 73 -7.05 12.89 7.02
N GLU A 74 -8.24 13.02 7.60
CA GLU A 74 -8.84 11.97 8.41
C GLU A 74 -9.31 10.78 7.55
N ASP A 75 -9.37 9.60 8.18
CA ASP A 75 -9.95 8.43 7.56
C ASP A 75 -11.47 8.60 7.39
N ALA A 76 -11.92 8.58 6.14
CA ALA A 76 -13.33 8.69 5.79
C ALA A 76 -14.18 7.53 6.34
N ALA A 77 -13.57 6.37 6.62
CA ALA A 77 -14.24 5.23 7.24
C ALA A 77 -14.46 5.43 8.76
N GLU A 78 -13.58 6.17 9.44
CA GLU A 78 -13.75 6.48 10.88
C GLU A 78 -14.91 7.46 11.13
N GLY A 79 -15.14 8.40 10.21
CA GLY A 79 -16.27 9.34 10.27
C GLY A 79 -17.67 8.72 10.12
N LYS A 80 -17.76 7.43 9.79
CA LYS A 80 -19.02 6.68 9.58
C LYS A 80 -19.42 5.77 10.75
N LYS A 81 -18.80 5.87 11.93
CA LYS A 81 -19.27 5.11 13.10
C LYS A 81 -20.72 5.53 13.41
N PRO A 82 -21.71 4.61 13.35
CA PRO A 82 -23.08 4.97 13.69
C PRO A 82 -23.11 5.46 15.13
N GLN A 83 -23.70 6.63 15.36
CA GLN A 83 -24.05 7.06 16.71
C GLN A 83 -24.98 5.98 17.28
N LYS A 84 -24.57 5.39 18.41
CA LYS A 84 -25.36 4.39 19.15
C LYS A 84 -26.71 4.94 19.56
#